data_AF-A0A0F9ZSK9-F1
#
_entry.id   AF-A0A0F9ZSK9-F1
#
_cell.length_a   1.000
_cell.length_b   1.000
_cell.length_c   1.000
_cell.angle_alpha   90.00
_cell.angle_beta   90.00
_cell.angle_gamma   90.00
#
_symmetry.space_group_name_H-M   'P 1'
#
loop_
_entity.id
_entity.type
_entity.pdbx_description
1 polymer ?
#
loop_
_entity_poly.entity_id
_entity_poly.type
_entity_poly.pdbx_seq_one_letter_code
_entity_poly.pdbx_strand_id
1 'polypeptide(L)'
;MMDLKLENKIWWSYIQEDLQELLVASEFLANTVKSWGGDLPAGSRVFHDYSFVVFPTAKAYEGFLKKMFFDLGFITEEDYRGKRFRIGKALNPFLEKNLRNRESVYDKLVKYCNGKELADKLWEAWTSGRNLIFHWFPEEKKAVSFKEAEEKINLIINAMDLAFRGCIINK
;
A
#
# COMPACT_ATOMS: atom_id res chain seq x y z
N MET A 1 3.81 -5.30 -20.87
CA MET A 1 3.83 -3.94 -20.31
C MET A 1 2.92 -3.96 -19.09
N MET A 2 3.38 -3.45 -17.95
CA MET A 2 2.49 -3.19 -16.82
C MET A 2 1.57 -2.03 -17.22
N ASP A 3 0.27 -2.31 -17.27
CA ASP A 3 -0.78 -1.34 -17.58
C ASP A 3 -1.80 -1.43 -16.43
N LEU A 4 -1.61 -0.56 -15.44
CA LEU A 4 -2.43 -0.48 -14.25
C LEU A 4 -3.75 0.25 -14.51
N LYS A 5 -3.89 0.93 -15.66
CA LYS A 5 -5.06 1.74 -16.03
C LYS A 5 -5.48 2.69 -14.92
N LEU A 6 -4.50 3.38 -14.31
CA LEU A 6 -4.66 4.16 -13.07
C LEU A 6 -5.76 5.23 -13.18
N GLU A 7 -5.80 5.96 -14.29
CA GLU A 7 -6.79 7.03 -14.54
C GLU A 7 -8.24 6.50 -14.61
N ASN A 8 -8.42 5.21 -14.92
CA ASN A 8 -9.73 4.56 -14.97
C ASN A 8 -10.19 4.03 -13.60
N LYS A 9 -9.34 4.12 -12.57
CA LYS A 9 -9.67 3.62 -11.22
C LYS A 9 -10.65 4.57 -10.53
N ILE A 10 -11.63 4.01 -9.83
CA ILE A 10 -12.71 4.79 -9.18
C ILE A 10 -12.16 5.76 -8.12
N TRP A 11 -11.07 5.36 -7.45
CA TRP A 11 -10.38 6.18 -6.44
C TRP A 11 -9.39 7.19 -7.01
N TRP A 12 -9.20 7.25 -8.34
CA TRP A 12 -8.20 8.13 -8.95
C TRP A 12 -8.42 9.59 -8.56
N SER A 13 -9.64 10.09 -8.77
CA SER A 13 -10.05 11.45 -8.38
C SER A 13 -10.19 11.68 -6.87
N TYR A 14 -10.10 10.62 -6.07
CA TYR A 14 -10.21 10.72 -4.62
C TYR A 14 -8.88 11.05 -3.93
N ILE A 15 -7.76 10.59 -4.50
CA ILE A 15 -6.42 10.86 -3.98
C ILE A 15 -5.87 12.18 -4.53
N GLN A 16 -4.94 12.79 -3.79
CA GLN A 16 -4.26 14.01 -4.19
C GLN A 16 -3.33 13.78 -5.40
N GLU A 17 -3.08 14.85 -6.15
CA GLU A 17 -2.22 14.84 -7.35
C GLU A 17 -0.82 14.29 -7.06
N ASP A 18 -0.22 14.62 -5.93
CA ASP A 18 1.10 14.09 -5.54
C ASP A 18 1.11 12.57 -5.34
N LEU A 19 0.00 11.99 -4.86
CA LEU A 19 -0.16 10.54 -4.75
C LEU A 19 -0.41 9.89 -6.12
N GLN A 20 -1.13 10.57 -7.02
CA GLN A 20 -1.33 10.15 -8.41
C GLN A 20 0.01 10.06 -9.15
N GLU A 21 0.84 11.11 -9.03
CA GLU A 21 2.18 11.16 -9.62
C GLU A 21 3.07 10.01 -9.14
N LEU A 22 3.01 9.66 -7.84
CA LEU A 22 3.75 8.51 -7.30
C LEU A 22 3.32 7.18 -7.95
N LEU A 23 2.02 6.99 -8.21
CA LEU A 23 1.53 5.78 -8.87
C LEU A 23 1.98 5.69 -10.33
N VAL A 24 1.93 6.81 -11.06
CA VAL A 24 2.44 6.90 -12.44
C VAL A 24 3.95 6.66 -12.48
N ALA A 25 4.70 7.20 -11.52
CA ALA A 25 6.14 6.98 -11.42
C ALA A 25 6.47 5.49 -11.21
N SER A 26 5.70 4.77 -10.40
CA SER A 26 5.85 3.33 -10.19
C SER A 26 5.63 2.53 -11.47
N GLU A 27 4.55 2.81 -12.20
CA GLU A 27 4.25 2.17 -13.49
C GLU A 27 5.35 2.45 -14.52
N PHE A 28 5.82 3.69 -14.59
CA PHE A 28 6.95 4.09 -15.44
C PHE A 28 8.23 3.32 -15.09
N LEU A 29 8.60 3.24 -13.80
CA LEU A 29 9.78 2.50 -13.34
C LEU A 29 9.67 1.02 -13.69
N ALA A 30 8.52 0.40 -13.42
CA ALA A 30 8.28 -1.01 -13.71
C ALA A 30 8.46 -1.30 -15.21
N ASN A 31 7.86 -0.49 -16.07
CA ASN A 31 7.97 -0.65 -17.52
C ASN A 31 9.38 -0.37 -18.05
N THR A 32 10.06 0.64 -17.50
CA THR A 32 11.43 1.00 -17.87
C THR A 32 12.39 -0.15 -17.56
N VAL A 33 12.33 -0.64 -16.32
CA VAL A 33 13.18 -1.73 -15.87
C VAL A 33 12.90 -3.03 -16.62
N LYS A 34 11.62 -3.31 -16.92
CA LYS A 34 11.23 -4.44 -17.77
C LYS A 34 11.83 -4.33 -19.17
N SER A 35 11.86 -3.13 -19.75
CA SER A 35 12.47 -2.91 -21.07
C SER A 35 13.98 -3.18 -21.10
N TRP A 36 14.64 -3.13 -19.94
CA TRP A 36 16.06 -3.51 -19.78
C TRP A 36 16.25 -5.03 -19.59
N GLY A 37 15.18 -5.82 -19.62
CA GLY A 37 15.20 -7.26 -19.41
C GLY A 37 15.11 -7.69 -17.95
N GLY A 38 14.57 -6.84 -17.06
CA GLY A 38 14.39 -7.16 -15.64
C GLY A 38 13.55 -8.42 -15.36
N ASP A 39 12.73 -8.86 -16.32
CA ASP A 39 11.91 -10.08 -16.29
C ASP A 39 12.60 -11.32 -16.86
N LEU A 40 13.79 -11.17 -17.46
CA LEU A 40 14.56 -12.29 -18.01
C LEU A 40 15.38 -13.01 -16.91
N PRO A 41 15.82 -14.26 -17.12
CA PRO A 41 16.73 -14.95 -16.19
C PRO A 41 18.04 -14.19 -15.94
N ALA A 42 18.49 -13.42 -16.94
CA ALA A 42 19.63 -12.50 -16.84
C ALA A 42 19.26 -11.12 -16.25
N GLY A 43 17.98 -10.86 -15.99
CA GLY A 43 17.48 -9.60 -15.41
C GLY A 43 18.04 -9.33 -14.02
N SER A 44 18.46 -10.35 -13.27
CA SER A 44 19.26 -10.20 -12.04
C SER A 44 20.61 -9.47 -12.27
N ARG A 45 21.05 -9.30 -13.52
CA ARG A 45 22.24 -8.53 -13.90
C ARG A 45 21.97 -7.02 -14.03
N VAL A 46 20.71 -6.59 -14.11
CA VAL A 46 20.37 -5.15 -14.19
C VAL A 46 20.38 -4.56 -12.78
N PHE A 47 19.62 -5.15 -11.87
CA PHE A 47 19.68 -4.87 -10.44
C PHE A 47 19.54 -6.15 -9.62
N HIS A 48 20.18 -6.16 -8.45
CA HIS A 48 20.05 -7.25 -7.49
C HIS A 48 18.75 -7.15 -6.67
N ASP A 49 18.15 -5.96 -6.56
CA ASP A 49 16.95 -5.70 -5.78
C ASP A 49 16.04 -4.69 -6.51
N TYR A 50 14.76 -5.03 -6.63
CA TYR A 50 13.73 -4.27 -7.34
C TYR A 50 12.72 -3.56 -6.41
N SER A 51 12.97 -3.51 -5.10
CA SER A 51 12.13 -2.81 -4.11
C SER A 51 11.92 -1.33 -4.46
N PHE A 52 12.90 -0.69 -5.11
CA PHE A 52 12.81 0.70 -5.55
C PHE A 52 11.65 0.94 -6.54
N VAL A 53 11.25 -0.07 -7.31
CA VAL A 53 10.09 0.01 -8.22
C VAL A 53 8.79 0.08 -7.41
N VAL A 54 8.72 -0.60 -6.26
CA VAL A 54 7.52 -0.64 -5.39
C VAL A 54 7.37 0.64 -4.56
N PHE A 55 8.48 1.33 -4.27
CA PHE A 55 8.53 2.45 -3.33
C PHE A 55 7.50 3.57 -3.59
N PRO A 56 7.33 4.07 -4.83
CA PRO A 56 6.34 5.11 -5.08
C PRO A 56 4.90 4.63 -4.81
N THR A 57 4.52 3.43 -5.26
CA THR A 57 3.20 2.84 -4.98
C THR A 57 2.96 2.61 -3.48
N ALA A 58 3.96 2.11 -2.76
CA ALA A 58 3.89 1.91 -1.32
C ALA A 58 3.67 3.23 -0.55
N LYS A 59 4.32 4.31 -1.00
CA LYS A 59 4.14 5.65 -0.45
C LYS A 59 2.76 6.23 -0.76
N ALA A 60 2.30 6.10 -2.01
CA ALA A 60 0.96 6.51 -2.41
C ALA A 60 -0.12 5.81 -1.58
N TYR A 61 0.07 4.51 -1.31
CA TYR A 61 -0.84 3.71 -0.50
C TYR A 61 -0.93 4.17 0.95
N GLU A 62 0.18 4.56 1.59
CA GLU A 62 0.10 5.16 2.94
C GLU A 62 -0.71 6.45 2.94
N GLY A 63 -0.52 7.31 1.93
CA GLY A 63 -1.29 8.55 1.77
C GLY A 63 -2.78 8.27 1.58
N PHE A 64 -3.11 7.34 0.68
CA PHE A 64 -4.47 6.87 0.43
C PHE A 64 -5.15 6.38 1.71
N LEU A 65 -4.51 5.47 2.46
CA LEU A 65 -5.05 4.94 3.71
C LEU A 65 -5.27 6.05 4.73
N LYS A 66 -4.30 6.97 4.87
CA LYS A 66 -4.41 8.08 5.83
C LYS A 66 -5.60 8.98 5.50
N LYS A 67 -5.81 9.30 4.23
CA LYS A 67 -6.96 10.07 3.76
C LYS A 67 -8.27 9.34 4.02
N MET A 68 -8.34 8.05 3.67
CA MET A 68 -9.52 7.22 3.87
C MET A 68 -9.91 7.11 5.34
N PHE A 69 -8.95 6.88 6.23
CA PHE A 69 -9.23 6.79 7.66
C PHE A 69 -9.72 8.12 8.23
N PHE A 70 -9.23 9.24 7.70
CA PHE A 70 -9.69 10.56 8.11
C PHE A 70 -11.12 10.81 7.62
N ASP A 71 -11.40 10.58 6.34
CA ASP A 71 -12.72 10.79 5.75
C ASP A 71 -13.81 9.88 6.37
N LEU A 72 -13.43 8.67 6.82
CA LEU A 72 -14.31 7.76 7.57
C LEU A 72 -14.48 8.14 9.06
N GLY A 73 -13.79 9.19 9.54
CA GLY A 73 -13.81 9.61 10.94
C GLY A 73 -13.10 8.64 11.89
N PHE A 74 -12.25 7.75 11.38
CA PHE A 74 -11.50 6.80 12.20
C PHE A 74 -10.28 7.41 12.87
N ILE A 75 -9.77 8.52 12.33
CA ILE A 75 -8.67 9.30 12.91
C ILE A 75 -9.04 10.78 12.93
N THR A 76 -8.38 11.55 13.79
CA THR A 76 -8.66 12.98 13.95
C THR A 76 -7.92 13.83 12.91
N GLU A 77 -8.27 15.12 12.79
CA GLU A 77 -7.50 16.08 11.99
C GLU A 77 -6.04 16.17 12.47
N GLU A 78 -5.81 16.09 13.79
CA GLU A 78 -4.47 16.08 14.37
C GLU A 78 -3.67 14.85 13.91
N ASP A 79 -4.30 13.67 13.87
CA ASP A 79 -3.67 12.46 13.33
C ASP A 79 -3.38 12.60 11.83
N TYR A 80 -4.32 13.16 11.08
CA TYR A 80 -4.24 13.32 9.63
C TYR A 80 -3.11 14.27 9.22
N ARG A 81 -2.97 15.44 9.88
CA ARG A 81 -1.89 16.40 9.62
C ARG A 81 -0.59 16.07 10.36
N GLY A 82 -0.71 15.36 11.48
CA GLY A 82 0.40 15.06 12.37
C GLY A 82 1.38 14.04 11.82
N LYS A 83 2.62 14.11 12.32
CA LYS A 83 3.71 13.18 12.01
C LYS A 83 3.76 11.95 12.94
N ARG A 84 2.92 11.93 13.97
CA ARG A 84 2.92 10.88 15.02
C ARG A 84 2.09 9.66 14.62
N PHE A 85 0.96 9.87 13.94
CA PHE A 85 0.09 8.79 13.51
C PHE A 85 0.83 7.85 12.54
N ARG A 86 0.78 6.54 12.81
CA ARG A 86 1.44 5.50 12.00
C ARG A 86 0.40 4.53 11.49
N ILE A 87 0.26 4.46 10.16
CA ILE A 87 -0.65 3.52 9.48
C ILE A 87 -0.39 2.09 9.93
N GLY A 88 0.88 1.67 9.95
CA GLY A 88 1.28 0.35 10.39
C GLY A 88 0.88 0.01 11.82
N LYS A 89 0.89 0.97 12.73
CA LYS A 89 0.39 0.74 14.10
C LYS A 89 -1.13 0.60 14.03
N ALA A 90 -1.82 1.58 13.47
CA ALA A 90 -3.28 1.64 13.45
C ALA A 90 -3.97 0.45 12.74
N LEU A 91 -3.35 -0.11 11.70
CA LEU A 91 -3.87 -1.26 10.95
C LEU A 91 -3.44 -2.63 11.50
N ASN A 92 -2.59 -2.68 12.54
CA ASN A 92 -2.05 -3.96 13.02
C ASN A 92 -3.08 -4.75 13.85
N PRO A 93 -3.54 -5.94 13.38
CA PRO A 93 -4.49 -6.78 14.13
C PRO A 93 -3.87 -7.43 15.37
N PHE A 94 -2.55 -7.39 15.51
CA PHE A 94 -1.79 -7.99 16.62
C PHE A 94 -1.32 -6.96 17.64
N LEU A 95 -1.85 -5.73 17.60
CA LEU A 95 -1.60 -4.73 18.63
C LEU A 95 -1.98 -5.23 20.03
N GLU A 96 -1.16 -4.88 21.02
CA GLU A 96 -1.49 -5.13 22.43
C GLU A 96 -2.85 -4.54 22.79
N LYS A 97 -3.61 -5.27 23.61
CA LYS A 97 -5.02 -4.96 23.94
C LYS A 97 -5.24 -3.50 24.38
N ASN A 98 -4.34 -2.95 25.19
CA ASN A 98 -4.45 -1.59 25.72
C ASN A 98 -4.31 -0.52 24.62
N LEU A 99 -3.44 -0.76 23.64
CA LEU A 99 -3.23 0.14 22.49
C LEU A 99 -4.32 -0.07 21.44
N ARG A 100 -4.70 -1.32 21.20
CA ARG A 100 -5.74 -1.72 20.26
C ARG A 100 -7.08 -1.03 20.58
N ASN A 101 -7.48 -1.01 21.84
CA ASN A 101 -8.72 -0.35 22.26
C ASN A 101 -8.78 1.16 21.98
N ARG A 102 -7.62 1.84 21.83
CA ARG A 102 -7.55 3.31 21.68
C ARG A 102 -7.31 3.73 20.23
N GLU A 103 -6.45 3.00 19.52
CA GLU A 103 -5.86 3.47 18.27
C GLU A 103 -6.12 2.54 17.07
N SER A 104 -6.78 1.40 17.28
CA SER A 104 -6.98 0.40 16.23
C SER A 104 -7.99 0.87 15.18
N VAL A 105 -7.47 1.30 14.03
CA VAL A 105 -8.28 1.49 12.82
C VAL A 105 -8.70 0.14 12.25
N TYR A 106 -7.88 -0.91 12.42
CA TYR A 106 -8.25 -2.27 12.05
C TYR A 106 -9.61 -2.67 12.64
N ASP A 107 -9.81 -2.51 13.96
CA ASP A 107 -11.09 -2.89 14.59
C ASP A 107 -12.25 -1.98 14.19
N LYS A 108 -11.97 -0.70 13.95
CA LYS A 108 -12.98 0.24 13.41
C LYS A 108 -13.45 -0.23 12.03
N LEU A 109 -12.54 -0.65 11.16
CA LEU A 109 -12.86 -1.25 9.87
C LEU A 109 -13.66 -2.55 10.03
N VAL A 110 -13.23 -3.46 10.91
CA VAL A 110 -13.97 -4.72 11.14
C VAL A 110 -15.40 -4.45 11.58
N LYS A 111 -15.59 -3.50 12.51
CA LYS A 111 -16.90 -3.10 13.01
C LYS A 111 -17.74 -2.41 11.93
N TYR A 112 -17.14 -1.47 11.19
CA TYR A 112 -17.82 -0.70 10.14
C TYR A 112 -18.27 -1.61 8.98
N CYS A 113 -17.42 -2.54 8.57
CA CYS A 113 -17.67 -3.47 7.48
C CYS A 113 -18.45 -4.73 7.90
N ASN A 114 -18.72 -4.91 9.20
CA ASN A 114 -19.27 -6.14 9.77
C ASN A 114 -18.49 -7.41 9.33
N GLY A 115 -17.17 -7.31 9.26
CA GLY A 115 -16.32 -8.38 8.73
C GLY A 115 -14.85 -7.98 8.65
N LYS A 116 -13.96 -8.96 8.76
CA LYS A 116 -12.51 -8.72 8.80
C LYS A 116 -11.83 -8.63 7.43
N GLU A 117 -12.52 -9.04 6.37
CA GLU A 117 -11.92 -9.23 5.04
C GLU A 117 -11.21 -7.98 4.51
N LEU A 118 -11.88 -6.82 4.52
CA LEU A 118 -11.25 -5.58 4.07
C LEU A 118 -10.07 -5.20 4.97
N ALA A 119 -10.24 -5.27 6.30
CA ALA A 119 -9.18 -4.91 7.25
C ALA A 119 -7.93 -5.80 7.08
N ASP A 120 -8.13 -7.11 6.91
CA ASP A 120 -7.08 -8.09 6.64
C ASP A 120 -6.34 -7.76 5.33
N LYS A 121 -7.08 -7.46 4.25
CA LYS A 121 -6.49 -7.13 2.95
C LYS A 121 -5.69 -5.83 2.97
N LEU A 122 -6.18 -4.80 3.66
CA LEU A 122 -5.45 -3.55 3.81
C LEU A 122 -4.18 -3.72 4.62
N TRP A 123 -4.24 -4.51 5.70
CA TRP A 123 -3.10 -4.85 6.53
C TRP A 123 -2.05 -5.70 5.77
N GLU A 124 -2.50 -6.70 5.01
CA GLU A 124 -1.63 -7.56 4.18
C GLU A 124 -0.87 -6.74 3.15
N ALA A 125 -1.56 -5.85 2.44
CA ALA A 125 -0.93 -4.95 1.45
C ALA A 125 0.05 -3.98 2.11
N TRP A 126 -0.29 -3.42 3.27
CA TRP A 126 0.64 -2.53 4.00
C TRP A 126 1.87 -3.29 4.49
N THR A 127 1.68 -4.46 5.10
CA THR A 127 2.78 -5.22 5.69
C THR A 127 3.71 -5.76 4.62
N SER A 128 3.18 -6.40 3.59
CA SER A 128 4.01 -7.08 2.59
C SER A 128 4.45 -6.17 1.44
N GLY A 129 3.64 -5.16 1.07
CA GLY A 129 3.92 -4.24 -0.03
C GLY A 129 4.59 -2.95 0.39
N ARG A 130 4.50 -2.55 1.66
CA ARG A 130 5.14 -1.34 2.18
C ARG A 130 6.12 -1.60 3.33
N ASN A 131 5.83 -2.48 4.27
CA ASN A 131 6.70 -2.65 5.44
C ASN A 131 7.88 -3.56 5.13
N LEU A 132 7.63 -4.84 4.90
CA LEU A 132 8.68 -5.87 4.75
C LEU A 132 9.57 -5.63 3.54
N ILE A 133 9.03 -5.04 2.47
CA ILE A 133 9.76 -4.79 1.22
C ILE A 133 10.97 -3.86 1.38
N PHE A 134 10.99 -3.02 2.43
CA PHE A 134 12.09 -2.07 2.70
C PHE A 134 12.88 -2.41 3.98
N HIS A 135 12.53 -3.50 4.67
CA HIS A 135 13.27 -3.90 5.86
C HIS A 135 14.42 -4.83 5.47
N TRP A 136 15.62 -4.46 5.87
CA TRP A 136 16.78 -5.35 5.79
C TRP A 136 16.85 -6.21 7.05
N PHE A 137 16.96 -7.53 6.86
CA PHE A 137 17.12 -8.48 7.95
C PHE A 137 18.51 -9.13 7.82
N PRO A 138 19.35 -9.11 8.88
CA PRO A 138 20.73 -9.60 8.83
C PRO A 138 20.88 -11.04 8.30
N GLU A 139 19.91 -11.90 8.59
CA GLU A 139 19.92 -13.32 8.20
C GLU A 139 19.03 -13.61 6.99
N GLU A 140 18.23 -12.65 6.54
CA GLU A 140 17.39 -12.77 5.35
C GLU A 140 17.87 -11.75 4.32
N LYS A 141 18.90 -12.13 3.55
CA LYS A 141 19.28 -11.42 2.31
C LYS A 141 18.20 -11.61 1.23
N LYS A 142 16.97 -11.24 1.53
CA LYS A 142 15.83 -11.30 0.61
C LYS A 142 15.85 -10.07 -0.27
N ALA A 143 16.65 -10.16 -1.32
CA ALA A 143 16.57 -9.19 -2.40
C ALA A 143 15.26 -9.40 -3.16
N VAL A 144 14.58 -8.32 -3.48
CA VAL A 144 13.28 -8.36 -4.18
C VAL A 144 13.52 -8.61 -5.67
N SER A 145 12.98 -9.70 -6.21
CA SER A 145 12.99 -9.92 -7.66
C SER A 145 12.01 -8.99 -8.38
N PHE A 146 12.22 -8.77 -9.68
CA PHE A 146 11.32 -7.93 -10.46
C PHE A 146 9.87 -8.45 -10.46
N LYS A 147 9.69 -9.77 -10.53
CA LYS A 147 8.37 -10.40 -10.45
C LYS A 147 7.70 -10.13 -9.10
N GLU A 148 8.43 -10.26 -7.99
CA GLU A 148 7.90 -9.94 -6.67
C GLU A 148 7.52 -8.46 -6.55
N ALA A 149 8.29 -7.55 -7.17
CA ALA A 149 7.95 -6.13 -7.22
C ALA A 149 6.62 -5.90 -7.98
N GLU A 150 6.42 -6.52 -9.14
CA GLU A 150 5.14 -6.45 -9.89
C GLU A 150 3.98 -7.01 -9.06
N GLU A 151 4.18 -8.12 -8.34
CA GLU A 151 3.19 -8.71 -7.44
C GLU A 151 2.83 -7.77 -6.28
N LYS A 152 3.81 -7.08 -5.69
CA LYS A 152 3.55 -6.11 -4.61
C LYS A 152 2.80 -4.88 -5.08
N ILE A 153 3.13 -4.35 -6.26
CA ILE A 153 2.39 -3.23 -6.86
C ILE A 153 0.93 -3.63 -7.07
N ASN A 154 0.68 -4.79 -7.69
CA ASN A 154 -0.68 -5.27 -7.92
C ASN A 154 -1.45 -5.52 -6.61
N LEU A 155 -0.79 -6.08 -5.60
CA LEU A 155 -1.40 -6.28 -4.28
C LEU A 155 -1.89 -4.96 -3.68
N ILE A 156 -1.07 -3.92 -3.75
CA ILE A 156 -1.43 -2.59 -3.25
C ILE A 156 -2.60 -1.98 -4.03
N ILE A 157 -2.52 -1.99 -5.37
CA ILE A 157 -3.59 -1.45 -6.23
C ILE A 157 -4.91 -2.18 -5.98
N ASN A 158 -4.88 -3.50 -5.85
CA ASN A 158 -6.07 -4.31 -5.56
C ASN A 158 -6.65 -4.00 -4.17
N ALA A 159 -5.81 -3.70 -3.17
CA ALA A 159 -6.26 -3.28 -1.85
C ALA A 159 -6.96 -1.91 -1.91
N MET A 160 -6.45 -0.97 -2.71
CA MET A 160 -7.11 0.33 -2.96
C MET A 160 -8.45 0.15 -3.69
N ASP A 161 -8.49 -0.71 -4.71
CA ASP A 161 -9.73 -1.06 -5.42
C ASP A 161 -10.77 -1.66 -4.48
N LEU A 162 -10.35 -2.59 -3.62
CA LEU A 162 -11.22 -3.23 -2.65
C LEU A 162 -11.73 -2.25 -1.59
N ALA A 163 -10.90 -1.32 -1.12
CA ALA A 163 -11.34 -0.28 -0.19
C ALA A 163 -12.44 0.61 -0.79
N PHE A 164 -12.33 0.97 -2.07
CA PHE A 164 -13.32 1.83 -2.74
C PHE A 164 -14.58 1.12 -3.19
N ARG A 165 -14.52 -0.18 -3.41
CA ARG A 165 -15.69 -1.02 -3.74
C ARG A 165 -16.32 -1.65 -2.49
N GLY A 166 -15.54 -1.76 -1.42
CA GLY A 166 -15.94 -2.31 -0.14
C GLY A 166 -16.99 -1.45 0.55
N CYS A 167 -17.33 -1.79 1.79
CA CYS A 167 -18.46 -1.23 2.51
C CYS A 167 -18.55 0.29 2.35
N ILE A 168 -19.63 0.69 1.67
CA ILE A 168 -19.93 2.00 1.08
C ILE A 168 -19.20 3.14 1.80
N ILE A 169 -18.08 3.59 1.23
CA ILE A 169 -17.56 4.93 1.50
C ILE A 169 -18.57 5.86 0.84
N ASN A 170 -19.61 6.25 1.58
CA ASN A 170 -20.63 7.17 1.07
C ASN A 170 -19.91 8.44 0.61
N LYS A 171 -20.05 8.75 -0.68
CA LYS A 171 -19.68 10.04 -1.27
C LYS A 171 -20.49 11.16 -0.64
#